data_AF-A0A7T8KED4-F1
#
_entry.id   AF-A0A7T8KED4-F1
#
_cell.length_a   1.000
_cell.length_b   1.000
_cell.length_c   1.000
_cell.angle_alpha   90.00
_cell.angle_beta   90.00
_cell.angle_gamma   90.00
#
_symmetry.space_group_name_H-M   'P 1'
#
loop_
_entity.id
_entity.type
_entity.pdbx_description
1 polymer ?
#
loop_
_entity_poly.entity_id
_entity_poly.type
_entity_poly.pdbx_seq_one_letter_code
_entity_poly.pdbx_strand_id
1 'polypeptide(L)'
;KCDGIYWSKAQTRLRQNEDLVKVQRSLLGLFHVRNTSSGDLREPKTLVSGLRIRVPKKNSSPRESSVSKGRLNSSGGDCLERWVNPAYQHVYRHILHDKFEDYDPFEMDERLKLRSRSLHGRPKFLSSVGAGSLSVLPLLREATAYVMLRAFLKDVPSEIFPGCKPGEPFFELSPFYHRLLHFNMIPLPSLSPGDAVWWHDDLTKDVKETESIMRLLTGPDYELNKKYSRHLRHNFILKQTLFDNKKHIDERNFKGSSGFEDLNALGKTLMGWSVNPGLEDPSLKKCSCTP
;
A
#
# COMPACT_ATOMS: atom_id res chain seq x y z
N LYS A 1 0.40 -17.67 -12.12
CA LYS A 1 0.39 -16.38 -11.38
C LYS A 1 1.49 -16.52 -10.34
N CYS A 2 2.56 -15.74 -10.43
CA CYS A 2 3.54 -15.70 -9.36
C CYS A 2 3.18 -14.47 -8.51
N ASP A 3 2.53 -14.73 -7.38
CA ASP A 3 2.26 -13.73 -6.33
C ASP A 3 3.06 -14.18 -5.11
N GLY A 4 3.74 -13.24 -4.43
CA GLY A 4 4.42 -13.53 -3.16
C GLY A 4 5.92 -13.77 -3.24
N ILE A 5 6.60 -13.22 -4.25
CA ILE A 5 8.06 -13.08 -4.27
C ILE A 5 8.41 -11.70 -3.72
N TYR A 6 9.31 -11.64 -2.74
CA TYR A 6 9.63 -10.42 -2.01
C TYR A 6 11.10 -10.03 -2.12
N TRP A 7 12.00 -11.00 -2.29
CA TRP A 7 13.42 -10.83 -2.04
C TRP A 7 14.29 -11.01 -3.29
N SER A 8 13.77 -10.83 -4.50
CA SER A 8 14.63 -10.86 -5.69
C SER A 8 15.61 -9.68 -5.73
N LYS A 9 16.78 -9.86 -6.36
CA LYS A 9 17.77 -8.78 -6.56
C LYS A 9 17.18 -7.57 -7.30
N ALA A 10 16.31 -7.78 -8.27
CA ALA A 10 15.62 -6.70 -8.97
C ALA A 10 14.74 -5.88 -8.00
N GLN A 11 13.99 -6.54 -7.11
CA GLN A 11 13.16 -5.85 -6.14
C GLN A 11 13.99 -5.05 -5.13
N THR A 12 15.08 -5.64 -4.63
CA THR A 12 15.98 -4.95 -3.69
C THR A 12 16.61 -3.72 -4.33
N ARG A 13 17.14 -3.84 -5.56
CA ARG A 13 17.73 -2.72 -6.31
C ARG A 13 16.73 -1.59 -6.53
N LEU A 14 15.48 -1.92 -6.89
CA LEU A 14 14.45 -0.91 -7.12
C LEU A 14 14.10 -0.15 -5.83
N ARG A 15 13.99 -0.85 -4.68
CA ARG A 15 13.65 -0.23 -3.38
C ARG A 15 14.72 0.71 -2.84
N GLN A 16 15.97 0.54 -3.26
CA GLN A 16 17.11 1.37 -2.83
C GLN A 16 17.65 2.27 -3.95
N ASN A 17 16.91 2.42 -5.04
CA ASN A 17 17.27 3.33 -6.13
C ASN A 17 17.12 4.78 -5.65
N GLU A 18 18.18 5.57 -5.81
CA GLU A 18 18.24 6.93 -5.28
C GLU A 18 17.20 7.86 -5.91
N ASP A 19 16.94 7.74 -7.21
CA ASP A 19 15.97 8.58 -7.91
C ASP A 19 14.54 8.28 -7.49
N LEU A 20 14.20 7.00 -7.30
CA LEU A 20 12.92 6.62 -6.73
C LEU A 20 12.78 7.14 -5.30
N VAL A 21 13.83 7.08 -4.48
CA VAL A 21 13.79 7.61 -3.11
C VAL A 21 13.62 9.14 -3.08
N LYS A 22 14.17 9.87 -4.07
CA LYS A 22 13.89 11.31 -4.23
C LYS A 22 12.40 11.55 -4.51
N VAL A 23 11.81 10.79 -5.43
CA VAL A 23 10.36 10.86 -5.71
C VAL A 23 9.54 10.53 -4.47
N GLN A 24 9.93 9.50 -3.72
CA GLN A 24 9.28 9.12 -2.47
C GLN A 24 9.29 10.26 -1.45
N ARG A 25 10.43 10.93 -1.25
CA ARG A 25 10.54 12.10 -0.36
C ARG A 25 9.62 13.24 -0.81
N SER A 26 9.61 13.55 -2.11
CA SER A 26 8.75 14.60 -2.66
C SER A 26 7.27 14.30 -2.44
N LEU A 27 6.84 13.06 -2.68
CA LEU A 27 5.46 12.62 -2.45
C LEU A 27 5.10 12.66 -0.97
N LEU A 28 5.96 12.14 -0.09
CA LEU A 28 5.76 12.20 1.35
C LEU A 28 5.68 13.64 1.87
N GLY A 29 6.35 14.58 1.21
CA GLY A 29 6.27 16.01 1.51
C GLY A 29 4.91 16.66 1.21
N LEU A 30 4.00 15.97 0.51
CA LEU A 30 2.60 16.40 0.33
C LEU A 30 1.79 16.22 1.62
N PHE A 31 2.18 15.27 2.47
CA PHE A 31 1.54 15.05 3.76
C PHE A 31 2.01 16.07 4.79
N HIS A 32 1.13 16.42 5.71
CA HIS A 32 1.46 17.30 6.83
C HIS A 32 0.85 16.84 8.14
N VAL A 33 1.48 17.26 9.23
CA VAL A 33 1.00 17.09 10.60
C VAL A 33 0.90 18.47 11.24
N ARG A 34 -0.21 18.72 11.93
CA ARG A 34 -0.37 19.93 12.75
C ARG A 34 0.46 19.84 14.02
N ASN A 35 0.56 18.64 14.59
CA ASN A 35 1.38 18.36 15.75
C ASN A 35 2.79 17.90 15.35
N THR A 36 3.76 18.80 15.53
CA THR A 36 5.17 18.60 15.17
C THR A 36 5.86 17.50 15.98
N SER A 37 5.27 17.02 17.08
CA SER A 37 5.80 15.90 17.85
C SER A 37 5.87 14.58 17.06
N SER A 38 5.16 14.49 15.93
CA SER A 38 5.12 13.29 15.08
C SER A 38 6.38 13.09 14.21
N GLY A 39 7.26 14.10 14.15
CA GLY A 39 8.49 14.07 13.35
C GLY A 39 8.28 14.45 11.88
N ASP A 40 9.36 14.45 11.11
CA ASP A 40 9.32 14.72 9.67
C ASP A 40 8.81 13.50 8.89
N LEU A 41 7.69 13.67 8.18
CA LEU A 41 7.10 12.62 7.34
C LEU A 41 7.85 12.42 6.03
N ARG A 42 8.74 13.34 5.64
CA ARG A 42 9.43 13.28 4.34
C ARG A 42 10.40 12.12 4.22
N GLU A 43 10.95 11.66 5.33
CA GLU A 43 11.92 10.56 5.30
C GLU A 43 11.22 9.21 5.10
N PRO A 44 11.52 8.48 4.01
CA PRO A 44 10.85 7.21 3.73
C PRO A 44 11.43 6.06 4.54
N LYS A 45 10.58 5.07 4.85
CA LYS A 45 10.98 3.73 5.27
C LYS A 45 10.55 2.69 4.25
N THR A 46 11.37 1.65 4.09
CA THR A 46 11.03 0.54 3.19
C THR A 46 9.80 -0.18 3.71
N LEU A 47 8.73 -0.14 2.93
CA LEU A 47 7.56 -0.99 3.09
C LEU A 47 7.59 -2.02 1.96
N VAL A 48 7.48 -3.30 2.30
CA VAL A 48 7.63 -4.38 1.31
C VAL A 48 6.27 -4.95 0.93
N SER A 49 6.02 -4.96 -0.38
CA SER A 49 4.94 -5.70 -1.03
C SER A 49 5.55 -6.74 -1.98
N GLY A 50 4.78 -7.78 -2.25
CA GLY A 50 5.14 -8.83 -3.21
C GLY A 50 5.19 -8.30 -4.64
N LEU A 51 6.01 -8.96 -5.46
CA LEU A 51 5.99 -8.87 -6.91
C LEU A 51 4.86 -9.72 -7.46
N ARG A 52 4.17 -9.19 -8.47
CA ARG A 52 3.17 -9.93 -9.25
C ARG A 52 3.68 -10.06 -10.67
N ILE A 53 3.98 -11.29 -11.09
CA ILE A 53 4.29 -11.59 -12.50
C ILE A 53 3.12 -12.37 -13.11
N ARG A 54 2.59 -11.83 -14.20
CA ARG A 54 1.56 -12.42 -15.04
C ARG A 54 2.13 -12.60 -16.45
N VAL A 55 2.23 -13.85 -16.89
CA VAL A 55 2.64 -14.18 -18.26
C VAL A 55 1.40 -14.11 -19.15
N PRO A 56 1.41 -13.33 -20.26
CA PRO A 56 0.30 -13.30 -21.21
C PRO A 56 0.00 -14.71 -21.75
N LYS A 57 -1.27 -15.11 -21.81
CA LYS A 57 -1.63 -16.38 -22.46
C LYS A 57 -1.56 -16.22 -23.97
N LYS A 58 -0.82 -17.08 -24.67
CA LYS A 58 -0.63 -17.05 -26.13
C LYS A 58 -1.92 -17.10 -26.96
N ASN A 59 -3.06 -17.54 -26.41
CA ASN A 59 -4.28 -17.86 -27.18
C ASN A 59 -5.57 -17.19 -26.66
N SER A 60 -5.52 -16.12 -25.85
CA SER A 60 -6.76 -15.41 -25.50
C SER A 60 -7.18 -14.50 -26.66
N SER A 61 -8.32 -14.81 -27.29
CA SER A 61 -8.97 -13.87 -28.22
C SER A 61 -9.30 -12.56 -27.47
N PRO A 62 -9.37 -11.40 -28.14
CA PRO A 62 -9.70 -10.11 -27.49
C PRO A 62 -11.06 -10.12 -26.76
N ARG A 63 -11.91 -11.11 -27.05
CA ARG A 63 -13.25 -11.31 -26.47
C ARG A 63 -13.29 -12.33 -25.34
N GLU A 64 -12.26 -13.15 -25.17
CA GLU A 64 -12.07 -14.00 -23.99
C GLU A 64 -11.22 -13.27 -22.94
N SER A 65 -11.51 -11.99 -22.73
CA SER A 65 -11.30 -11.39 -21.41
C SER A 65 -12.24 -12.16 -20.50
N SER A 66 -11.75 -13.25 -19.88
CA SER A 66 -12.40 -13.93 -18.76
C SER A 66 -13.20 -12.90 -18.00
N VAL A 67 -14.53 -13.03 -17.95
CA VAL A 67 -15.45 -12.15 -17.21
C VAL A 67 -14.72 -11.69 -15.98
N SER A 68 -14.11 -10.51 -16.08
CA SER A 68 -13.03 -10.20 -15.18
C SER A 68 -13.73 -10.10 -13.86
N LYS A 69 -13.29 -10.88 -12.87
CA LYS A 69 -13.44 -10.49 -11.48
C LYS A 69 -12.59 -9.21 -11.26
N GLY A 70 -12.85 -8.18 -12.07
CA GLY A 70 -12.42 -6.79 -11.98
C GLY A 70 -13.27 -6.22 -10.87
N ARG A 71 -12.86 -6.55 -9.66
CA ARG A 71 -13.59 -6.28 -8.45
C ARG A 71 -12.55 -6.16 -7.33
N LEU A 72 -11.73 -5.13 -7.46
CA LEU A 72 -11.16 -4.49 -6.29
C LEU A 72 -11.03 -3.00 -6.58
N ASN A 73 -12.19 -2.38 -6.83
CA ASN A 73 -12.29 -0.94 -6.74
C ASN A 73 -12.10 -0.56 -5.27
N SER A 74 -10.87 -0.26 -4.87
CA SER A 74 -10.53 -0.11 -3.46
C SER A 74 -9.98 1.28 -3.21
N SER A 75 -10.74 2.06 -2.42
CA SER A 75 -10.14 3.05 -1.52
C SER A 75 -9.45 2.25 -0.41
N GLY A 76 -8.21 2.59 -0.02
CA GLY A 76 -7.36 1.83 0.89
C GLY A 76 -7.98 1.59 2.28
N GLY A 77 -7.21 1.15 3.27
CA GLY A 77 -7.73 1.02 4.64
C GLY A 77 -8.68 -0.15 4.91
N ASP A 78 -8.89 -0.35 6.21
CA ASP A 78 -9.76 -1.37 6.77
C ASP A 78 -11.22 -0.92 6.63
N CYS A 79 -12.11 -1.79 6.12
CA CYS A 79 -13.41 -1.35 5.62
C CYS A 79 -14.29 -0.68 6.68
N LEU A 80 -14.76 -1.45 7.66
CA LEU A 80 -15.66 -0.93 8.69
C LEU A 80 -14.95 0.07 9.62
N GLU A 81 -13.62 -0.08 9.80
CA GLU A 81 -12.82 0.78 10.67
C GLU A 81 -12.94 2.26 10.30
N ARG A 82 -13.15 2.60 9.03
CA ARG A 82 -13.37 3.99 8.57
C ARG A 82 -14.52 4.68 9.31
N TRP A 83 -15.57 3.94 9.68
CA TRP A 83 -16.74 4.47 10.37
C TRP A 83 -16.72 4.24 11.88
N VAL A 84 -16.09 3.16 12.36
CA VAL A 84 -16.15 2.78 13.79
C VAL A 84 -14.91 3.17 14.60
N ASN A 85 -13.75 3.34 13.96
CA ASN A 85 -12.52 3.67 14.68
C ASN A 85 -12.50 5.17 15.03
N PRO A 86 -12.32 5.56 16.30
CA PRO A 86 -12.30 6.97 16.70
C PRO A 86 -11.27 7.82 15.94
N ALA A 87 -10.10 7.27 15.61
CA ALA A 87 -9.09 7.98 14.85
C ALA A 87 -9.57 8.22 13.40
N TYR A 88 -10.19 7.23 12.73
CA TYR A 88 -10.76 7.45 11.41
C TYR A 88 -11.95 8.40 11.43
N GLN A 89 -12.81 8.34 12.44
CA GLN A 89 -13.89 9.32 12.61
C GLN A 89 -13.34 10.74 12.69
N HIS A 90 -12.18 10.93 13.35
CA HIS A 90 -11.52 12.22 13.40
C HIS A 90 -10.84 12.60 12.06
N VAL A 91 -10.25 11.65 11.34
CA VAL A 91 -9.73 11.87 9.98
C VAL A 91 -10.84 12.39 9.05
N TYR A 92 -12.01 11.74 9.08
CA TYR A 92 -13.15 12.11 8.23
C TYR A 92 -14.13 13.07 8.90
N ARG A 93 -13.75 13.72 10.01
CA ARG A 93 -14.64 14.57 10.83
C ARG A 93 -15.34 15.65 10.03
N HIS A 94 -14.63 16.25 9.07
CA HIS A 94 -15.14 17.33 8.23
C HIS A 94 -16.25 16.82 7.32
N ILE A 95 -16.07 15.64 6.72
CA ILE A 95 -17.12 14.97 5.93
C ILE A 95 -18.32 14.60 6.82
N LEU A 96 -18.07 14.00 7.98
CA LEU A 96 -19.12 13.49 8.88
C LEU A 96 -19.95 14.61 9.55
N HIS A 97 -19.45 15.86 9.57
CA HIS A 97 -20.14 17.03 10.11
C HIS A 97 -20.54 18.05 9.02
N ASP A 98 -20.74 17.60 7.78
CA ASP A 98 -21.25 18.42 6.66
C ASP A 98 -20.39 19.66 6.33
N LYS A 99 -19.06 19.51 6.46
CA LYS A 99 -18.06 20.51 6.07
C LYS A 99 -17.05 19.88 5.13
N PHE A 100 -17.52 19.24 4.07
CA PHE A 100 -16.67 18.38 3.25
C PHE A 100 -15.58 19.17 2.48
N GLU A 101 -15.77 20.47 2.26
CA GLU A 101 -14.77 21.36 1.65
C GLU A 101 -13.52 21.51 2.52
N ASP A 102 -13.68 21.44 3.85
CA ASP A 102 -12.61 21.54 4.84
C ASP A 102 -11.83 20.22 5.00
N TYR A 103 -12.31 19.12 4.41
CA TYR A 103 -11.62 17.83 4.49
C TYR A 103 -10.33 17.86 3.67
N ASP A 104 -9.21 17.72 4.38
CA ASP A 104 -7.89 17.58 3.78
C ASP A 104 -7.43 16.10 3.84
N PRO A 105 -7.31 15.42 2.68
CA PRO A 105 -6.84 14.04 2.65
C PRO A 105 -5.36 13.88 3.04
N PHE A 106 -4.57 14.95 3.02
CA PHE A 106 -3.14 14.93 3.32
C PHE A 106 -2.79 15.23 4.80
N GLU A 107 -3.79 15.51 5.64
CA GLU A 107 -3.62 15.65 7.09
C GLU A 107 -3.39 14.28 7.74
N MET A 108 -2.30 14.17 8.51
CA MET A 108 -1.79 12.88 8.98
C MET A 108 -1.91 12.64 10.49
N ASP A 109 -2.21 13.65 11.31
CA ASP A 109 -2.16 13.57 12.77
C ASP A 109 -2.88 12.34 13.35
N GLU A 110 -4.12 12.09 12.94
CA GLU A 110 -4.90 10.96 13.43
C GLU A 110 -4.63 9.66 12.67
N ARG A 111 -4.29 9.75 11.38
CA ARG A 111 -3.90 8.59 10.58
C ARG A 111 -2.65 7.90 11.15
N LEU A 112 -1.75 8.67 11.75
CA LEU A 112 -0.55 8.14 12.42
C LEU A 112 -0.87 7.35 13.71
N LYS A 113 -2.04 7.59 14.33
CA LYS A 113 -2.49 6.88 15.54
C LYS A 113 -3.17 5.55 15.23
N LEU A 114 -3.55 5.31 13.97
CA LEU A 114 -4.20 4.07 13.55
C LEU A 114 -3.28 2.87 13.77
N ARG A 115 -3.68 1.99 14.70
CA ARG A 115 -2.98 0.74 14.98
C ARG A 115 -3.45 -0.37 14.03
N SER A 116 -3.26 -0.21 12.73
CA SER A 116 -3.54 -1.30 11.79
C SER A 116 -2.37 -2.29 11.76
N ARG A 117 -2.67 -3.58 11.98
CA ARG A 117 -1.72 -4.68 11.72
C ARG A 117 -1.40 -4.80 10.23
N SER A 118 -2.32 -4.32 9.40
CA SER A 118 -2.22 -4.31 7.95
C SER A 118 -1.41 -3.10 7.48
N LEU A 119 -0.72 -3.25 6.34
CA LEU A 119 -0.15 -2.10 5.64
C LEU A 119 -1.25 -1.17 5.09
N HIS A 120 -2.49 -1.66 4.98
CA HIS A 120 -3.62 -0.97 4.37
C HIS A 120 -4.09 0.27 5.15
N GLY A 121 -3.87 0.39 6.46
CA GLY A 121 -4.25 1.57 7.26
C GLY A 121 -3.12 2.57 7.56
N ARG A 122 -1.97 2.45 6.90
CA ARG A 122 -0.80 3.32 7.13
C ARG A 122 -0.69 4.41 6.06
N PRO A 123 -0.18 5.61 6.40
CA PRO A 123 0.23 6.59 5.39
C PRO A 123 1.16 5.95 4.41
N LYS A 124 0.71 5.89 3.17
CA LYS A 124 1.55 5.44 2.09
C LYS A 124 1.10 5.98 0.75
N PHE A 125 2.08 6.21 -0.11
CA PHE A 125 1.86 6.12 -1.54
C PHE A 125 2.11 4.70 -1.98
N LEU A 126 1.17 4.20 -2.77
CA LEU A 126 1.28 2.94 -3.47
C LEU A 126 1.78 3.24 -4.89
N SER A 127 2.73 2.44 -5.39
CA SER A 127 3.06 2.49 -6.80
C SER A 127 3.05 1.14 -7.49
N SER A 128 2.93 1.24 -8.81
CA SER A 128 3.07 0.17 -9.77
C SER A 128 4.14 0.57 -10.77
N VAL A 129 5.13 -0.32 -10.95
CA VAL A 129 6.09 -0.25 -12.06
C VAL A 129 5.74 -1.39 -13.01
N GLY A 130 5.40 -1.04 -14.25
CA GLY A 130 4.99 -1.98 -15.31
C GLY A 130 3.75 -1.52 -16.08
N ALA A 131 3.62 -2.01 -17.32
CA ALA A 131 2.46 -1.78 -18.17
C ALA A 131 1.23 -2.42 -17.51
N GLY A 132 0.26 -1.63 -17.06
CA GLY A 132 -0.92 -2.11 -16.36
C GLY A 132 -2.15 -1.31 -16.78
N SER A 133 -3.24 -1.97 -17.10
CA SER A 133 -4.55 -1.32 -17.23
C SER A 133 -5.09 -0.97 -15.84
N LEU A 134 -4.61 0.15 -15.29
CA LEU A 134 -5.10 0.78 -14.08
C LEU A 134 -6.02 1.93 -14.47
N SER A 135 -7.20 2.01 -13.88
CA SER A 135 -8.07 3.17 -13.96
C SER A 135 -8.18 3.83 -12.60
N VAL A 136 -8.27 5.16 -12.57
CA VAL A 136 -8.38 5.94 -11.34
C VAL A 136 -9.56 6.92 -11.45
N LEU A 137 -10.12 7.30 -10.31
CA LEU A 137 -11.00 8.45 -10.23
C LEU A 137 -10.21 9.59 -9.56
N PRO A 138 -9.69 10.57 -10.32
CA PRO A 138 -8.81 11.62 -9.80
C PRO A 138 -9.58 12.71 -9.02
N LEU A 139 -10.60 12.32 -8.27
CA LEU A 139 -11.44 13.18 -7.41
C LEU A 139 -11.29 12.69 -5.97
N LEU A 140 -10.09 12.84 -5.41
CA LEU A 140 -9.72 12.22 -4.13
C LEU A 140 -10.69 12.63 -3.00
N ARG A 141 -10.95 13.93 -2.86
CA ARG A 141 -11.78 14.49 -1.79
C ARG A 141 -13.25 14.10 -1.98
N GLU A 142 -13.78 14.34 -3.18
CA GLU A 142 -15.18 14.15 -3.53
C GLU A 142 -15.56 12.66 -3.52
N ALA A 143 -14.70 11.79 -4.05
CA ALA A 143 -14.94 10.33 -4.02
C ALA A 143 -14.86 9.79 -2.59
N THR A 144 -13.94 10.29 -1.76
CA THR A 144 -13.85 9.90 -0.34
C THR A 144 -15.09 10.33 0.42
N ALA A 145 -15.54 11.57 0.23
CA ALA A 145 -16.77 12.08 0.84
C ALA A 145 -18.00 11.27 0.40
N TYR A 146 -18.12 10.99 -0.89
CA TYR A 146 -19.19 10.15 -1.45
C TYR A 146 -19.22 8.77 -0.80
N VAL A 147 -18.08 8.10 -0.68
CA VAL A 147 -17.97 6.78 -0.03
C VAL A 147 -18.37 6.86 1.45
N MET A 148 -17.82 7.81 2.20
CA MET A 148 -18.06 7.95 3.63
C MET A 148 -19.53 8.24 3.96
N LEU A 149 -20.21 9.03 3.13
CA LEU A 149 -21.60 9.42 3.33
C LEU A 149 -22.61 8.41 2.77
N ARG A 150 -22.20 7.53 1.85
CA ARG A 150 -23.13 6.67 1.09
C ARG A 150 -24.01 5.81 1.98
N ALA A 151 -23.45 5.28 3.09
CA ALA A 151 -24.14 4.41 4.03
C ALA A 151 -25.28 5.10 4.80
N PHE A 152 -25.30 6.44 4.85
CA PHE A 152 -26.28 7.21 5.62
C PHE A 152 -27.46 7.73 4.79
N LEU A 153 -27.49 7.44 3.50
CA LEU A 153 -28.60 7.83 2.63
C LEU A 153 -29.82 6.93 2.85
N LYS A 154 -31.03 7.49 2.69
CA LYS A 154 -32.31 6.82 2.97
C LYS A 154 -32.54 5.54 2.16
N ASP A 155 -31.84 5.38 1.05
CA ASP A 155 -31.93 4.22 0.15
C ASP A 155 -30.97 3.09 0.52
N VAL A 156 -30.23 3.21 1.64
CA VAL A 156 -29.39 2.16 2.20
C VAL A 156 -29.98 1.68 3.52
N PRO A 157 -30.20 0.37 3.70
CA PRO A 157 -30.57 -0.19 5.00
C PRO A 157 -29.52 0.15 6.08
N SER A 158 -29.97 0.45 7.30
CA SER A 158 -29.13 0.90 8.42
C SER A 158 -28.02 -0.07 8.82
N GLU A 159 -28.17 -1.35 8.50
CA GLU A 159 -27.23 -2.42 8.84
C GLU A 159 -26.13 -2.58 7.79
N ILE A 160 -26.21 -1.87 6.66
CA ILE A 160 -25.34 -2.04 5.51
C ILE A 160 -24.39 -0.86 5.39
N PHE A 161 -23.09 -1.15 5.39
CA PHE A 161 -22.06 -0.25 4.89
C PHE A 161 -21.68 -0.67 3.47
N PRO A 162 -22.18 0.02 2.42
CA PRO A 162 -21.91 -0.36 1.05
C PRO A 162 -20.41 -0.52 0.79
N GLY A 163 -20.03 -1.68 0.26
CA GLY A 163 -18.64 -1.99 -0.04
C GLY A 163 -17.83 -2.62 1.09
N CYS A 164 -18.41 -2.73 2.30
CA CYS A 164 -17.89 -3.57 3.37
C CYS A 164 -18.54 -4.93 3.36
N LYS A 165 -17.70 -5.97 3.26
CA LYS A 165 -18.11 -7.36 3.37
C LYS A 165 -17.67 -7.91 4.72
N PRO A 166 -18.55 -8.60 5.48
CA PRO A 166 -18.16 -9.25 6.72
C PRO A 166 -16.96 -10.19 6.52
N GLY A 167 -15.96 -10.08 7.40
CA GLY A 167 -14.75 -10.91 7.37
C GLY A 167 -13.69 -10.51 6.33
N GLU A 168 -13.98 -9.53 5.47
CA GLU A 168 -13.00 -8.98 4.53
C GLU A 168 -12.37 -7.71 5.10
N PRO A 169 -11.03 -7.59 5.11
CA PRO A 169 -10.38 -6.41 5.65
C PRO A 169 -10.49 -5.21 4.71
N PHE A 170 -10.77 -5.41 3.42
CA PHE A 170 -10.69 -4.35 2.41
C PHE A 170 -12.07 -3.78 2.04
N PHE A 171 -12.07 -2.49 1.69
CA PHE A 171 -13.21 -1.82 1.07
C PHE A 171 -13.22 -2.04 -0.45
N GLU A 172 -14.38 -2.42 -0.98
CA GLU A 172 -14.62 -2.62 -2.42
C GLU A 172 -15.86 -1.83 -2.87
N LEU A 173 -15.77 -1.02 -3.93
CA LEU A 173 -16.94 -0.31 -4.43
C LEU A 173 -18.06 -1.29 -4.82
N SER A 174 -19.20 -1.19 -4.14
CA SER A 174 -20.46 -1.78 -4.58
C SER A 174 -20.86 -1.27 -5.98
N PRO A 175 -21.06 -2.15 -6.97
CA PRO A 175 -21.52 -1.76 -8.32
C PRO A 175 -22.91 -1.11 -8.32
N PHE A 176 -23.73 -1.40 -7.31
CA PHE A 176 -25.06 -0.84 -7.16
C PHE A 176 -25.01 0.53 -6.46
N TYR A 177 -24.47 0.56 -5.24
CA TYR A 177 -24.50 1.78 -4.42
C TYR A 177 -23.51 2.85 -4.89
N HIS A 178 -22.37 2.46 -5.48
CA HIS A 178 -21.34 3.40 -5.95
C HIS A 178 -21.23 3.45 -7.48
N ARG A 179 -22.34 3.24 -8.17
CA ARG A 179 -22.41 3.20 -9.64
C ARG A 179 -21.82 4.46 -10.30
N LEU A 180 -22.00 5.64 -9.68
CA LEU A 180 -21.42 6.90 -10.17
C LEU A 180 -19.90 6.87 -10.19
N LEU A 181 -19.26 6.33 -9.15
CA LEU A 181 -17.79 6.22 -9.11
C LEU A 181 -17.30 5.23 -10.18
N HIS A 182 -17.99 4.10 -10.35
CA HIS A 182 -17.66 3.11 -11.38
C HIS A 182 -17.67 3.69 -12.80
N PHE A 183 -18.66 4.50 -13.15
CA PHE A 183 -18.79 5.04 -14.50
C PHE A 183 -17.80 6.15 -14.84
N ASN A 184 -17.24 6.82 -13.83
CA ASN A 184 -16.35 7.95 -14.03
C ASN A 184 -14.86 7.58 -13.85
N MET A 185 -14.54 6.29 -13.77
CA MET A 185 -13.16 5.83 -13.72
C MET A 185 -12.43 6.12 -15.03
N ILE A 186 -11.26 6.74 -14.96
CA ILE A 186 -10.44 7.13 -16.11
C ILE A 186 -9.23 6.20 -16.20
N PRO A 187 -8.97 5.55 -17.34
CA PRO A 187 -7.77 4.75 -17.53
C PRO A 187 -6.51 5.63 -17.48
N LEU A 188 -5.43 5.09 -16.93
CA LEU A 188 -4.12 5.72 -17.04
C LEU A 188 -3.64 5.77 -18.48
N PRO A 189 -2.74 6.73 -18.80
CA PRO A 189 -2.05 6.72 -20.09
C PRO A 189 -1.22 5.44 -20.27
N SER A 190 -0.85 5.14 -21.51
CA SER A 190 0.07 4.05 -21.80
C SER A 190 1.38 4.23 -21.05
N LEU A 191 1.81 3.17 -20.35
CA LEU A 191 3.04 3.16 -19.56
C LEU A 191 4.12 2.35 -20.29
N SER A 192 5.34 2.86 -20.27
CA SER A 192 6.54 2.18 -20.76
C SER A 192 7.30 1.50 -19.60
N PRO A 193 8.14 0.49 -19.90
CA PRO A 193 9.04 -0.07 -18.90
C PRO A 193 9.91 1.02 -18.27
N GLY A 194 9.87 1.11 -16.94
CA GLY A 194 10.56 2.15 -16.17
C GLY A 194 9.61 3.22 -15.59
N ASP A 195 8.43 3.39 -16.18
CA ASP A 195 7.43 4.31 -15.63
C ASP A 195 6.92 3.82 -14.28
N ALA A 196 6.69 4.76 -13.37
CA ALA A 196 6.13 4.51 -12.05
C ALA A 196 4.91 5.40 -11.84
N VAL A 197 3.80 4.78 -11.46
CA VAL A 197 2.57 5.51 -11.11
C VAL A 197 2.37 5.46 -9.62
N TRP A 198 2.03 6.61 -9.02
CA TRP A 198 1.81 6.75 -7.58
C TRP A 198 0.39 7.21 -7.30
N TRP A 199 -0.23 6.71 -6.23
CA TRP A 199 -1.54 7.17 -5.80
C TRP A 199 -1.67 7.21 -4.28
N HIS A 200 -2.54 8.13 -3.82
CA HIS A 200 -2.93 8.26 -2.42
C HIS A 200 -3.71 7.03 -1.94
N ASP A 201 -3.58 6.66 -0.67
CA ASP A 201 -4.20 5.43 -0.13
C ASP A 201 -5.72 5.43 -0.31
N ASP A 202 -6.39 6.57 -0.08
CA ASP A 202 -7.84 6.72 -0.27
C ASP A 202 -8.27 6.87 -1.74
N LEU A 203 -7.35 6.96 -2.70
CA LEU A 203 -7.71 7.12 -4.11
C LEU A 203 -8.50 5.92 -4.60
N THR A 204 -9.67 6.19 -5.16
CA THR A 204 -10.49 5.19 -5.84
C THR A 204 -9.80 4.78 -7.13
N LYS A 205 -9.55 3.48 -7.27
CA LYS A 205 -8.81 2.88 -8.38
C LYS A 205 -9.36 1.51 -8.74
N ASP A 206 -9.29 1.15 -10.01
CA ASP A 206 -9.56 -0.18 -10.55
C ASP A 206 -8.27 -0.75 -11.14
N VAL A 207 -7.79 -1.86 -10.57
CA VAL A 207 -6.58 -2.54 -11.03
C VAL A 207 -7.00 -3.80 -11.77
N LYS A 208 -6.88 -3.82 -13.10
CA LYS A 208 -7.11 -5.06 -13.86
C LYS A 208 -5.98 -6.05 -13.59
N GLU A 209 -6.33 -7.31 -13.30
CA GLU A 209 -5.38 -8.37 -12.94
C GLU A 209 -4.54 -8.94 -14.11
N THR A 210 -4.54 -8.28 -15.27
CA THR A 210 -4.04 -8.86 -16.52
C THR A 210 -2.52 -8.77 -16.69
N GLU A 211 -1.83 -7.92 -15.93
CA GLU A 211 -0.44 -7.54 -16.22
C GLU A 211 0.56 -7.81 -15.07
N SER A 212 1.86 -7.79 -15.41
CA SER A 212 2.98 -7.91 -14.47
C SER A 212 3.29 -6.55 -13.83
N ILE A 213 3.24 -6.49 -12.50
CA ILE A 213 3.43 -5.26 -11.74
C ILE A 213 4.38 -5.54 -10.57
N MET A 214 5.42 -4.71 -10.44
CA MET A 214 6.15 -4.58 -9.19
C MET A 214 5.56 -3.45 -8.36
N ARG A 215 5.16 -3.77 -7.11
CA ARG A 215 4.65 -2.77 -6.17
C ARG A 215 5.77 -2.22 -5.30
N LEU A 216 5.89 -0.91 -5.23
CA LEU A 216 6.65 -0.23 -4.18
C LEU A 216 5.67 0.47 -3.25
N LEU A 217 5.94 0.35 -1.96
CA LEU A 217 5.19 1.03 -0.92
C LEU A 217 6.09 2.07 -0.30
N THR A 218 5.57 3.28 -0.15
CA THR A 218 6.31 4.41 0.42
C THR A 218 5.57 4.89 1.63
N GLY A 219 6.18 4.81 2.81
CA GLY A 219 5.61 5.36 4.03
C GLY A 219 6.64 6.17 4.82
N PRO A 220 6.20 7.13 5.64
CA PRO A 220 7.08 8.01 6.40
C PRO A 220 7.83 7.28 7.51
N ASP A 221 8.90 7.88 8.02
CA ASP A 221 9.66 7.37 9.16
C ASP A 221 9.01 7.69 10.52
N TYR A 222 7.90 7.01 10.81
CA TYR A 222 7.19 7.14 12.09
C TYR A 222 7.18 5.82 12.88
N GLU A 223 6.69 5.87 14.12
CA GLU A 223 6.82 4.80 15.10
C GLU A 223 6.38 3.41 14.59
N LEU A 224 5.23 3.30 13.91
CA LEU A 224 4.75 1.99 13.40
C LEU A 224 5.59 1.47 12.23
N ASN A 225 6.10 2.37 11.38
CA ASN A 225 6.99 1.97 10.29
C ASN A 225 8.37 1.56 10.83
N LYS A 226 8.90 2.24 11.85
CA LYS A 226 10.11 1.81 12.58
C LYS A 226 9.93 0.42 13.21
N LYS A 227 8.77 0.16 13.84
CA LYS A 227 8.44 -1.18 14.39
C LYS A 227 8.32 -2.24 13.28
N TYR A 228 7.74 -1.89 12.14
CA TYR A 228 7.66 -2.77 10.98
C TYR A 228 9.04 -3.09 10.40
N SER A 229 9.92 -2.09 10.29
CA SER A 229 11.30 -2.28 9.82
C SER A 229 12.05 -3.36 10.62
N ARG A 230 11.79 -3.52 11.92
CA ARG A 230 12.40 -4.62 12.71
C ARG A 230 11.99 -6.00 12.19
N HIS A 231 10.69 -6.21 11.97
CA HIS A 231 10.16 -7.45 11.40
C HIS A 231 10.63 -7.65 9.96
N LEU A 232 10.72 -6.55 9.20
CA LEU A 232 11.21 -6.56 7.84
C LEU A 232 12.65 -7.08 7.76
N ARG A 233 13.55 -6.57 8.61
CA ARG A 233 14.96 -7.02 8.66
C ARG A 233 15.06 -8.51 8.96
N HIS A 234 14.29 -9.00 9.93
CA HIS A 234 14.27 -10.41 10.29
C HIS A 234 13.82 -11.30 9.11
N ASN A 235 12.69 -10.96 8.48
CA ASN A 235 12.17 -11.72 7.35
C ASN A 235 13.07 -11.62 6.11
N PHE A 236 13.75 -10.48 5.90
CA PHE A 236 14.73 -10.33 4.83
C PHE A 236 15.92 -11.26 5.03
N ILE A 237 16.45 -11.37 6.25
CA ILE A 237 17.56 -12.28 6.58
C ILE A 237 17.12 -13.74 6.37
N LEU A 238 15.94 -14.10 6.87
CA LEU A 238 15.41 -15.46 6.77
C LEU A 238 14.79 -15.81 5.41
N LYS A 239 14.70 -14.86 4.47
CA LYS A 239 14.00 -15.00 3.17
C LYS A 239 12.57 -15.51 3.31
N GLN A 240 11.89 -15.07 4.36
CA GLN A 240 10.51 -15.47 4.68
C GLN A 240 9.50 -14.45 4.16
N THR A 241 8.30 -14.95 3.90
CA THR A 241 7.14 -14.16 3.49
C THR A 241 6.71 -13.23 4.62
N LEU A 242 6.48 -11.94 4.33
CA LEU A 242 6.00 -10.98 5.32
C LEU A 242 4.49 -11.13 5.54
N PHE A 243 4.06 -11.32 6.79
CA PHE A 243 2.68 -11.20 7.27
C PHE A 243 1.59 -11.64 6.27
N ASP A 244 1.41 -12.95 6.03
CA ASP A 244 0.08 -13.51 5.72
C ASP A 244 0.06 -15.04 5.88
N ASN A 245 -0.91 -15.56 6.62
CA ASN A 245 -1.03 -16.96 7.07
C ASN A 245 -1.48 -17.94 5.98
N LYS A 246 -1.66 -17.50 4.72
CA LYS A 246 -2.40 -18.31 3.74
C LYS A 246 -1.55 -18.97 2.66
N LYS A 247 -0.39 -18.41 2.27
CA LYS A 247 0.58 -19.06 1.35
C LYS A 247 2.00 -18.53 1.56
N HIS A 248 2.80 -19.26 2.33
CA HIS A 248 4.23 -18.98 2.48
C HIS A 248 4.98 -19.44 1.23
N ILE A 249 5.60 -18.49 0.52
CA ILE A 249 6.70 -18.82 -0.39
C ILE A 249 7.98 -18.67 0.42
N ASP A 250 8.74 -19.75 0.50
CA ASP A 250 10.04 -19.79 1.14
C ASP A 250 11.12 -19.53 0.09
N GLU A 251 11.70 -18.33 0.12
CA GLU A 251 12.71 -17.87 -0.84
C GLU A 251 14.14 -18.24 -0.40
N ARG A 252 14.33 -18.98 0.70
CA ARG A 252 15.67 -19.34 1.23
C ARG A 252 16.54 -20.06 0.21
N ASN A 253 15.93 -21.00 -0.52
CA ASN A 253 16.65 -21.85 -1.47
C ASN A 253 16.58 -21.33 -2.91
N PHE A 254 16.01 -20.15 -3.14
CA PHE A 254 15.86 -19.58 -4.48
C PHE A 254 17.19 -19.02 -4.95
N LYS A 255 17.65 -19.48 -6.13
CA LYS A 255 18.80 -18.88 -6.79
C LYS A 255 18.46 -17.45 -7.21
N GLY A 256 19.32 -16.49 -6.84
CA GLY A 256 19.10 -15.08 -7.14
C GLY A 256 18.23 -14.32 -6.13
N SER A 257 17.89 -14.95 -5.00
CA SER A 257 17.44 -14.22 -3.81
C SER A 257 18.51 -13.22 -3.37
N SER A 258 18.07 -12.03 -3.02
CA SER A 258 18.90 -10.91 -2.65
C SER A 258 19.32 -11.01 -1.20
N GLY A 259 20.62 -10.91 -0.90
CA GLY A 259 21.16 -10.92 0.45
C GLY A 259 21.52 -9.53 0.98
N PHE A 260 22.10 -9.49 2.18
CA PHE A 260 22.53 -8.24 2.83
C PHE A 260 23.64 -7.53 2.03
N GLU A 261 24.43 -8.30 1.29
CA GLU A 261 25.47 -7.85 0.37
C GLU A 261 24.93 -7.08 -0.85
N ASP A 262 23.67 -7.32 -1.25
CA ASP A 262 23.04 -6.57 -2.33
C ASP A 262 22.46 -5.22 -1.85
N LEU A 263 22.50 -4.92 -0.54
CA LEU A 263 22.04 -3.65 0.02
C LEU A 263 23.14 -2.59 0.01
N ASN A 264 22.87 -1.46 -0.63
CA ASN A 264 23.71 -0.26 -0.52
C ASN A 264 23.45 0.46 0.83
N ALA A 265 24.22 1.52 1.12
CA ALA A 265 24.07 2.29 2.35
C ALA A 265 22.64 2.86 2.55
N LEU A 266 22.02 3.28 1.45
CA LEU A 266 20.65 3.78 1.44
C LEU A 266 19.65 2.68 1.79
N GLY A 267 19.71 1.52 1.14
CA GLY A 267 18.84 0.37 1.40
C GLY A 267 18.95 -0.11 2.85
N LYS A 268 20.16 -0.13 3.42
CA LYS A 268 20.37 -0.44 4.84
C LYS A 268 19.64 0.55 5.75
N THR A 269 19.75 1.85 5.47
CA THR A 269 19.11 2.92 6.23
C THR A 269 17.57 2.87 6.12
N LEU A 270 17.04 2.67 4.91
CA LEU A 270 15.60 2.60 4.65
C LEU A 270 14.95 1.37 5.31
N MET A 271 15.68 0.25 5.41
CA MET A 271 15.23 -0.95 6.12
C MET A 271 15.49 -0.88 7.63
N GLY A 272 16.11 0.20 8.13
CA GLY A 272 16.28 0.47 9.56
C GLY A 272 17.50 -0.20 10.20
N TRP A 273 18.54 -0.55 9.43
CA TRP A 273 19.86 -0.81 9.99
C TRP A 273 20.56 0.53 10.30
N SER A 274 21.17 0.64 11.49
CA SER A 274 21.98 1.79 11.86
C SER A 274 23.28 1.82 11.05
N VAL A 275 23.67 2.99 10.56
CA VAL A 275 24.88 3.18 9.74
C VAL A 275 26.17 3.11 10.56
N ASN A 276 26.11 2.97 11.90
CA ASN A 276 27.30 2.73 12.73
C ASN A 276 27.76 1.27 12.65
N PRO A 277 28.89 0.96 11.99
CA PRO A 277 29.39 -0.41 11.83
C PRO A 277 30.01 -0.97 13.13
N GLY A 278 30.11 -0.17 14.20
CA GLY A 278 30.80 -0.51 15.45
C GLY A 278 29.89 -0.94 16.60
N LEU A 279 28.57 -0.96 16.42
CA LEU A 279 27.64 -1.55 17.39
C LEU A 279 26.96 -2.71 16.69
N GLU A 280 27.50 -3.92 16.91
CA GLU A 280 26.80 -5.14 16.57
C GLU A 280 25.36 -5.04 17.10
N ASP A 281 24.38 -5.04 16.20
CA ASP A 281 22.97 -5.10 16.59
C ASP A 281 22.80 -6.37 17.43
N PRO A 282 22.45 -6.29 18.73
CA PRO A 282 22.35 -7.46 19.61
C PRO A 282 21.34 -8.50 19.09
N SER A 283 20.45 -8.10 18.18
CA SER A 283 19.52 -9.01 17.51
C SER A 283 20.20 -9.95 16.50
N LEU A 284 21.39 -9.64 16.00
CA LEU A 284 22.18 -10.53 15.14
C LEU A 284 22.85 -11.65 15.95
N LYS A 285 23.15 -11.45 17.23
CA LYS A 285 23.78 -12.48 18.10
C LYS A 285 22.81 -13.49 18.71
N LYS A 286 21.49 -13.24 18.65
CA LYS A 286 20.49 -14.12 19.28
C LYS A 286 19.91 -15.21 18.37
N CYS A 287 20.34 -15.29 17.12
CA CYS A 287 19.96 -16.39 16.21
C CYS A 287 21.06 -17.46 16.17
N SER A 288 21.51 -17.96 17.32
CA SER A 288 22.17 -19.27 17.38
C SER A 288 21.09 -20.32 17.58
N CYS A 289 20.54 -20.83 16.47
CA CYS A 289 19.83 -22.10 16.51
C CYS A 289 20.90 -23.18 16.71
N THR A 290 21.05 -23.66 17.95
CA THR A 290 21.67 -24.95 18.21
C THR A 290 20.81 -26.05 17.57
N PRO A 291 21.45 -27.10 17.02
CA PRO A 291 20.83 -28.08 16.11
C PRO A 291 19.63 -28.82 16.69
#